data_AF-X1SX75-F1
#
_entry.id   AF-X1SX75-F1
#
_cell.length_a   1.000
_cell.length_b   1.000
_cell.length_c   1.000
_cell.angle_alpha   90.00
_cell.angle_beta   90.00
_cell.angle_gamma   90.00
#
_symmetry.space_group_name_H-M   'P 1'
#
loop_
_entity.id
_entity.type
_entity.pdbx_description
1 polymer ?
#
loop_
_entity_poly.entity_id
_entity_poly.type
_entity_poly.pdbx_seq_one_letter_code
_entity_poly.pdbx_strand_id
1 'polypeptide(L)' 'FVYGLTQGGPGMATALMSYVVYLQGFRVLNFGYASAIAMGMFVIVLVIGLLGYGLLRRAWARL' A
#
# COMPACT_ATOMS: atom_id res chain seq x y z
N PHE A 1 13.18 -1.77 0.88
CA PHE A 1 14.39 -1.08 0.37
C PHE A 1 14.16 -0.49 -1.03
N VAL A 2 13.19 0.44 -1.19
CA VAL A 2 12.92 1.10 -2.50
C VAL A 2 13.28 2.61 -2.46
N TYR A 3 13.39 3.20 -1.27
CA TYR A 3 13.71 4.63 -1.09
C TYR A 3 15.19 4.97 -1.35
N GLY A 4 16.11 4.04 -1.09
CA GLY A 4 17.55 4.27 -1.18
C GLY A 4 18.13 4.18 -2.60
N LEU A 5 17.37 3.66 -3.57
CA LEU A 5 17.90 3.34 -4.91
C LEU A 5 17.59 4.40 -5.98
N THR A 6 16.50 5.17 -5.88
CA THR A 6 16.11 6.10 -6.98
C THR A 6 15.51 7.43 -6.53
N GLN A 7 15.37 7.69 -5.22
CA GLN A 7 14.66 8.87 -4.69
C GLN A 7 13.26 9.11 -5.30
N GLY A 8 12.64 8.12 -5.96
CA GLY A 8 11.32 8.24 -6.58
C GLY A 8 11.27 8.75 -8.03
N GLY A 9 12.36 8.68 -8.83
CA GLY A 9 12.35 9.11 -10.25
C GLY A 9 12.34 7.97 -11.30
N PRO A 10 11.85 8.19 -12.56
CA PRO A 10 11.16 9.36 -13.11
C PRO A 10 9.63 9.14 -13.12
N GLY A 11 8.89 10.12 -12.58
CA GLY A 11 7.43 10.19 -12.71
C GLY A 11 6.65 9.16 -11.88
N MET A 12 6.78 9.17 -10.55
CA MET A 12 5.89 8.47 -9.59
C MET A 12 5.63 6.96 -9.84
N ALA A 13 6.28 6.33 -10.83
CA ALA A 13 6.00 4.97 -11.29
C ALA A 13 6.55 3.90 -10.34
N THR A 14 7.52 4.28 -9.51
CA THR A 14 8.11 3.45 -8.45
C THR A 14 7.80 3.96 -7.05
N ALA A 15 7.04 5.06 -6.92
CA ALA A 15 6.60 5.56 -5.63
C ALA A 15 5.51 4.63 -5.09
N LEU A 16 5.89 3.72 -4.19
CA LEU A 16 4.92 3.01 -3.36
C LEU A 16 4.00 4.05 -2.73
N MET A 17 2.68 3.81 -2.67
CA MET A 17 1.75 4.78 -2.04
C MET A 17 2.14 5.14 -0.60
N SER A 18 2.91 4.27 0.08
CA SER A 18 3.56 4.56 1.38
C SER A 18 4.54 5.74 1.36
N TYR A 19 5.18 6.03 0.23
CA TYR A 19 6.02 7.22 0.00
C TYR A 19 5.21 8.51 0.11
N VAL A 20 4.00 8.51 -0.45
CA VAL A 20 3.08 9.66 -0.41
C VAL A 20 2.57 9.90 1.01
N VAL A 21 2.27 8.82 1.74
CA VAL A 21 1.90 8.90 3.17
C VAL A 21 3.04 9.49 3.99
N TYR A 22 4.30 9.11 3.73
CA TYR A 22 5.46 9.68 4.40
C TYR A 22 5.63 11.18 4.12
N LEU A 23 5.55 11.59 2.85
CA LEU A 23 5.64 13.00 2.48
C LEU A 23 4.54 13.83 3.13
N GLN A 24 3.29 13.38 3.07
CA GLN A 24 2.18 14.15 3.62
C GLN A 24 2.15 14.14 5.15
N GLY A 25 2.46 13.01 5.79
CA GLY A 25 2.43 12.88 7.24
C GLY A 25 3.62 13.54 7.93
N PHE A 26 4.83 13.40 7.39
CA PHE A 26 6.05 13.83 8.09
C PHE A 26 6.72 15.07 7.51
N ARG A 27 6.49 15.39 6.22
CA ARG A 27 7.09 16.58 5.60
C ARG A 27 6.14 17.78 5.58
N VAL A 28 4.86 17.53 5.30
CA VAL A 28 3.80 18.55 5.28
C VAL A 28 3.05 18.62 6.62
N LEU A 29 3.29 17.66 7.53
CA LEU A 29 2.62 17.52 8.83
C LEU A 29 1.09 17.40 8.73
N ASN A 30 0.57 16.97 7.57
CA ASN A 30 -0.85 16.74 7.35
C ASN A 30 -1.21 15.29 7.67
N PHE A 31 -1.28 15.00 8.97
CA PHE A 31 -1.57 13.67 9.49
C PHE A 31 -2.95 13.14 9.08
N GLY A 32 -3.95 14.03 8.91
CA GLY A 32 -5.31 13.64 8.53
C GLY A 32 -5.40 13.14 7.08
N TYR A 33 -4.73 13.81 6.15
CA TYR A 33 -4.70 13.37 4.75
C TYR A 33 -3.84 12.11 4.60
N ALA A 34 -2.71 12.04 5.32
CA ALA A 34 -1.85 10.86 5.32
C ALA A 34 -2.56 9.61 5.87
N SER A 35 -3.35 9.75 6.94
CA SER A 35 -4.10 8.63 7.54
C SER A 35 -5.25 8.17 6.64
N ALA A 36 -5.93 9.07 5.93
CA ALA A 36 -6.97 8.72 4.95
C ALA A 36 -6.41 7.85 3.81
N ILE A 37 -5.25 8.23 3.26
CA ILE A 37 -4.56 7.44 2.22
C ILE A 37 -4.15 6.06 2.78
N ALA A 38 -3.57 6.02 3.99
CA ALA A 38 -3.15 4.77 4.61
C ALA A 38 -4.34 3.82 4.85
N MET A 39 -5.48 4.36 5.27
CA MET A 39 -6.68 3.57 5.53
C MET A 39 -7.32 3.04 4.24
N GLY A 40 -7.27 3.82 3.15
CA GLY A 40 -7.65 3.33 1.82
C GLY A 40 -6.77 2.17 1.35
N MET A 41 -5.45 2.27 1.54
CA MET A 41 -4.53 1.18 1.23
C MET A 41 -4.82 -0.08 2.06
N PHE A 42 -5.13 0.08 3.34
CA PHE A 42 -5.48 -1.03 4.22
C PHE A 42 -6.69 -1.82 3.68
N VAL A 43 -7.76 -1.12 3.29
CA VAL A 43 -8.95 -1.77 2.73
C VAL A 43 -8.63 -2.55 1.45
N ILE A 44 -7.83 -1.98 0.54
CA ILE A 44 -7.44 -2.64 -0.71
C ILE A 44 -6.69 -3.95 -0.41
N VAL A 45 -5.68 -3.89 0.47
CA VAL A 45 -4.88 -5.06 0.84
C VAL A 45 -5.73 -6.11 1.56
N LEU A 46 -6.65 -5.67 2.43
CA LEU A 46 -7.56 -6.55 3.15
C LEU A 46 -8.49 -7.30 2.19
N VAL A 47 -9.06 -6.62 1.20
CA VAL A 47 -9.92 -7.26 0.18
C VAL A 47 -9.14 -8.27 -0.64
N ILE A 48 -7.95 -7.91 -1.11
CA ILE A 48 -7.07 -8.83 -1.87
C ILE A 48 -6.69 -10.04 -1.01
N GLY A 49 -6.35 -9.82 0.26
CA GLY A 49 -6.01 -10.88 1.21
C GLY A 49 -7.18 -11.84 1.46
N LEU A 50 -8.38 -11.33 1.67
CA LEU A 50 -9.59 -12.16 1.87
C LEU A 50 -9.96 -12.97 0.62
N LEU A 51 -9.85 -12.36 -0.57
CA LEU A 51 -10.08 -13.06 -1.84
C LEU A 51 -9.03 -14.15 -2.06
N GLY A 52 -7.75 -13.83 -1.85
CA GLY A 52 -6.64 -14.77 -1.98
C GLY A 52 -6.76 -15.94 -0.99
N TYR A 53 -7.02 -15.65 0.28
CA TYR A 53 -7.29 -16.67 1.30
C TYR A 53 -8.51 -17.53 0.93
N GLY A 54 -9.57 -16.90 0.42
CA GLY A 54 -10.80 -17.55 -0.05
C GLY A 54 -10.62 -18.49 -1.24
N LEU A 55 -9.76 -18.13 -2.19
CA LEU A 55 -9.39 -18.97 -3.34
C LEU A 55 -8.46 -20.11 -2.92
N LEU A 56 -7.49 -19.82 -2.06
CA LEU A 56 -6.53 -20.80 -1.56
C LEU A 56 -7.24 -21.90 -0.76
N ARG A 57 -8.14 -21.56 0.17
CA ARG A 57 -8.94 -22.55 0.91
C ARG A 57 -9.79 -23.43 0.00
N ARG A 58 -10.31 -22.87 -1.10
CA ARG A 58 -11.13 -23.63 -2.07
C ARG A 58 -10.27 -24.57 -2.92
N ALA A 59 -9.03 -24.20 -3.23
CA ALA A 59 -8.11 -25.06 -3.95
C ALA A 59 -7.62 -26.23 -3.07
N TRP A 60 -7.36 -25.97 -1.79
CA TRP A 60 -6.94 -26.99 -0.83
C TRP A 60 -8.04 -28.00 -0.50
N ALA A 61 -9.31 -27.58 -0.49
CA ALA A 61 -10.43 -28.49 -0.25
C ALA A 61 -10.78 -29.40 -1.45
N ARG A 62 -10.13 -29.21 -2.61
CA ARG A 62 -10.33 -30.02 -3.83
C ARG A 62 -9.23 -31.06 -4.06
N LEU A 63 -8.20 -31.06 -3.21
CA LEU A 63 -7.14 -32.07 -3.11
C LEU A 63 -7.53 -33.07 -2.02
#